data_AF-Q82CZ3-F1
#
_entry.id   AF-Q82CZ3-F1
#
_cell.length_a   1.000
_cell.length_b   1.000
_cell.length_c   1.000
_cell.angle_alpha   90.00
_cell.angle_beta   90.00
_cell.angle_gamma   90.00
#
_symmetry.space_group_name_H-M   'P 1'
#
loop_
_entity.id
_entity.type
_entity.pdbx_description
1 polymer ?
#
loop_
_entity_poly.entity_id
_entity_poly.type
_entity_poly.pdbx_seq_one_letter_code
_entity_poly.pdbx_strand_id
1 'polypeptide(L)' 'MDLANADIVLQSYIADDRTRTECVGNTAPGHDKGIPEHETVIRLPVHLVPLLREACDAAERAAL' A
#
# COMPACT_ATOMS: atom_id res chain seq x y z
N MET A 1 -2.90 0.81 13.02
CA MET A 1 -1.46 0.60 13.29
C MET A 1 -1.34 -0.69 14.05
N ASP A 2 -0.48 -1.59 13.59
CA ASP A 2 -0.05 -2.75 14.36
C ASP A 2 1.13 -2.31 15.24
N LEU A 3 0.99 -2.50 16.54
CA LEU A 3 1.96 -2.03 17.53
C LEU A 3 3.18 -2.94 17.63
N ALA A 4 3.11 -4.18 17.13
CA ALA A 4 4.20 -5.13 17.24
C ALA A 4 5.30 -4.87 16.20
N ASN A 5 4.94 -4.34 15.03
CA ASN A 5 5.83 -4.13 13.88
C ASN A 5 5.78 -2.69 13.34
N ALA A 6 4.97 -1.80 13.94
CA ALA A 6 4.71 -0.45 13.46
C ALA A 6 4.05 -0.38 12.06
N ASP A 7 3.41 -1.45 11.60
CA ASP A 7 2.75 -1.47 10.29
C ASP A 7 1.49 -0.61 10.26
N ILE A 8 1.31 0.10 9.15
CA ILE A 8 0.11 0.89 8.89
C ILE A 8 -0.97 -0.03 8.31
N VAL A 9 -1.98 -0.36 9.12
CA VAL A 9 -3.15 -1.13 8.70
C VAL A 9 -4.22 -0.21 8.12
N LEU A 10 -4.60 -0.43 6.85
CA LEU A 10 -5.52 0.42 6.08
C LEU A 10 -6.71 -0.38 5.55
N GLN A 11 -7.94 0.08 5.84
CA GLN A 11 -9.13 -0.33 5.09
C GLN A 11 -9.34 0.65 3.94
N SER A 12 -9.43 0.14 2.70
CA SER A 12 -9.66 0.98 1.51
C SER A 12 -10.43 0.21 0.43
N TYR A 13 -10.57 0.79 -0.76
CA TYR A 13 -11.26 0.18 -1.88
C TYR A 13 -10.38 -0.87 -2.59
N ILE A 14 -11.01 -1.96 -3.03
CA ILE A 14 -10.38 -2.95 -3.89
C ILE A 14 -10.13 -2.33 -5.27
N ALA A 15 -8.96 -2.54 -5.86
CA ALA A 15 -8.71 -2.11 -7.22
C ALA A 15 -9.51 -2.95 -8.23
N ASP A 16 -9.93 -2.33 -9.33
CA ASP A 16 -10.56 -3.08 -10.42
C ASP A 16 -9.53 -3.90 -11.21
N ASP A 17 -10.03 -4.87 -11.99
CA ASP A 17 -9.20 -5.80 -12.76
C ASP A 17 -8.29 -5.09 -13.76
N ARG A 18 -8.74 -3.96 -14.32
CA ARG A 18 -7.95 -3.17 -15.27
C ARG A 18 -6.72 -2.60 -14.57
N THR A 19 -6.90 -1.90 -13.45
CA THR A 19 -5.77 -1.36 -12.69
C THR A 19 -4.88 -2.47 -12.14
N ARG A 20 -5.44 -3.60 -11.71
CA ARG A 20 -4.65 -4.76 -11.29
C ARG A 20 -3.76 -5.30 -12.42
N THR A 21 -4.30 -5.40 -13.63
CA THR A 21 -3.56 -5.86 -14.83
C THR A 21 -2.43 -4.88 -15.21
N GLU A 22 -2.68 -3.58 -15.13
CA GLU A 22 -1.66 -2.55 -15.36
C GLU A 22 -0.50 -2.68 -14.35
N CYS A 23 -0.80 -2.91 -13.06
CA CYS A 23 0.22 -3.11 -12.02
C CYS A 23 1.08 -4.37 -12.25
N VAL A 24 0.48 -5.49 -12.67
CA VAL A 24 1.21 -6.73 -13.01
C VAL A 24 2.28 -6.49 -14.07
N GLY A 25 2.01 -5.61 -15.04
CA GLY A 25 2.92 -5.29 -16.12
C GLY A 25 3.98 -4.22 -15.80
N ASN A 26 3.83 -3.50 -14.70
CA ASN A 26 4.61 -2.29 -14.37
C ASN A 26 5.39 -2.44 -13.06
N THR A 27 6.20 -3.49 -12.97
CA THR A 27 7.05 -3.74 -11.81
C THR A 27 8.33 -2.90 -11.86
N ALA A 28 8.94 -2.67 -10.69
CA ALA A 28 10.17 -1.88 -10.60
C ALA A 28 11.34 -2.56 -11.32
N PRO A 29 12.35 -1.80 -11.80
CA PRO A 29 13.54 -2.39 -12.41
C PRO A 29 14.21 -3.42 -11.50
N GLY A 30 14.47 -4.62 -12.02
CA GLY A 30 15.06 -5.72 -11.25
C GLY A 30 14.06 -6.64 -10.54
N HIS A 31 12.75 -6.43 -10.72
CA HIS A 31 11.69 -7.29 -10.15
C HIS A 31 10.96 -8.09 -11.22
N ASP A 32 10.60 -9.33 -10.89
CA ASP A 32 9.73 -10.17 -11.72
C ASP A 32 8.37 -9.52 -11.94
N LYS A 33 7.76 -9.78 -13.11
CA LYS A 33 6.39 -9.34 -13.39
C LYS A 33 5.40 -10.12 -12.53
N GLY A 34 4.37 -9.45 -12.05
CA GLY A 34 3.33 -10.07 -11.22
C GLY A 34 3.02 -9.30 -9.96
N ILE A 35 2.03 -9.80 -9.21
CA ILE A 35 1.76 -9.41 -7.83
C ILE A 35 1.96 -10.70 -7.02
N PRO A 36 2.86 -10.72 -6.02
CA PRO A 36 3.04 -11.87 -5.14
C PRO A 36 1.73 -12.32 -4.48
N GLU A 37 1.64 -13.61 -4.13
CA GLU A 37 0.42 -14.20 -3.57
C GLU A 37 -0.08 -13.50 -2.29
N HIS A 38 0.85 -12.98 -1.49
CA HIS A 38 0.57 -12.29 -0.23
C HIS A 38 0.40 -10.77 -0.38
N GLU A 39 0.44 -10.24 -1.60
CA GLU A 39 0.28 -8.82 -1.91
C GLU A 39 -1.00 -8.55 -2.71
N THR A 40 -1.47 -7.31 -2.70
CA THR A 40 -2.62 -6.89 -3.50
C THR A 40 -2.52 -5.42 -3.90
N VAL A 41 -3.36 -5.01 -4.85
CA VAL A 41 -3.51 -3.61 -5.24
C VAL A 41 -4.76 -3.05 -4.60
N ILE A 42 -4.60 -2.03 -3.76
CA ILE A 42 -5.72 -1.27 -3.18
C ILE A 42 -5.79 0.12 -3.82
N ARG A 43 -6.99 0.66 -3.97
CA ARG A 43 -7.20 2.06 -4.36
C ARG A 43 -7.26 2.91 -3.11
N LEU A 44 -6.38 3.89 -3.01
CA LEU A 44 -6.41 4.90 -1.95
C LEU A 44 -7.07 6.20 -2.48
N PRO A 45 -8.26 6.57 -1.98
CA PRO A 45 -8.91 7.82 -2.36
C PRO A 45 -8.08 9.05 -1.97
N VAL A 46 -8.13 10.09 -2.81
CA VAL A 46 -7.38 11.34 -2.59
C VAL A 46 -7.71 11.99 -1.24
N HIS A 47 -8.97 11.92 -0.79
CA HIS A 47 -9.37 12.49 0.50
C HIS A 47 -8.78 11.75 1.70
N LEU A 48 -8.27 10.52 1.54
CA LEU A 48 -7.55 9.79 2.59
C LEU A 48 -6.05 10.08 2.62
N VAL A 49 -5.50 10.78 1.62
CA VAL A 49 -4.07 11.09 1.54
C VAL A 49 -3.56 11.86 2.76
N PRO A 50 -4.28 12.88 3.31
CA PRO A 50 -3.84 13.55 4.53
C PRO A 50 -3.70 12.59 5.72
N LEU A 51 -4.68 11.70 5.91
CA LEU A 51 -4.67 10.70 6.98
C LEU A 51 -3.52 9.69 6.82
N LEU A 52 -3.22 9.27 5.59
CA LEU A 52 -2.08 8.39 5.33
C LEU A 52 -0.76 9.06 5.72
N ARG A 53 -0.58 10.35 5.40
CA ARG A 53 0.64 11.09 5.77
C ARG A 53 0.83 11.15 7.28
N GLU A 54 -0.22 11.50 8.02
CA GLU A 54 -0.17 11.52 9.49
C GLU A 54 0.16 10.13 10.07
N ALA A 55 -0.38 9.06 9.47
CA ALA A 55 -0.06 7.70 9.86
C ALA A 55 1.40 7.33 9.57
N CYS A 56 1.96 7.75 8.43
CA CYS A 56 3.39 7.60 8.13
C CYS A 56 4.25 8.32 9.17
N ASP A 57 3.96 9.59 9.46
CA ASP A 57 4.71 10.36 10.45
C ASP A 57 4.67 9.69 11.84
N ALA A 58 3.54 9.07 12.20
CA ALA A 58 3.40 8.34 13.45
C ALA A 58 4.21 7.03 13.48
N ALA A 59 4.19 6.27 12.38
CA ALA A 59 4.97 5.04 12.24
C ALA A 59 6.48 5.32 12.28
N GLU A 60 6.93 6.37 11.58
CA GLU A 60 8.32 6.82 11.59
C GLU A 60 8.79 7.20 13.00
N ARG A 61 7.96 7.94 13.76
CA ARG A 61 8.28 8.29 15.15
C ARG A 61 8.34 7.08 16.08
N ALA A 62 7.56 6.03 15.81
CA ALA A 62 7.53 4.82 16.64
C ALA A 62 8.68 3.84 16.33
N ALA A 63 9.29 3.94 15.15
CA ALA A 63 10.42 3.11 14.71
C ALA A 63 11.80 3.69 15.11
N LEU A 64 11.83 4.91 15.66
CA LEU A 64 13.01 5.56 16.25
C LEU A 64 13.15 5.22 17.74
#